data_AF-A0A2X3W0P8-F1
#
_entry.id   AF-A0A2X3W0P8-F1
#
_cell.length_a   1.000
_cell.length_b   1.000
_cell.length_c   1.000
_cell.angle_alpha   90.00
_cell.angle_beta   90.00
_cell.angle_gamma   90.00
#
_symmetry.space_group_name_H-M   'P 1'
#
loop_
_entity.id
_entity.type
_entity.pdbx_description
1 polymer ?
#
loop_
_entity_poly.entity_id
_entity_poly.type
_entity_poly.pdbx_seq_one_letter_code
_entity_poly.pdbx_strand_id
1 'polypeptide(L)'
;MKLFLTSYIGWTEKQLEEYTGYIVEGIKTFENLDFTVDILDITQENNKECDLAIASCNCLCISGGNTFYLLQELKKKKLIEFIKQRLTGGMLYIGESAGAVITSENIEYNSIMDNPNVATELKYYTGLNL
;
A
#
# COMPACT_ATOMS: atom_id res chain seq x y z
N MET A 1 15.15 19.06 -12.55
CA MET A 1 15.14 17.62 -12.27
C MET A 1 14.42 17.39 -10.95
N LYS A 2 13.18 16.94 -10.98
CA LYS A 2 12.43 16.49 -9.80
C LYS A 2 12.00 15.06 -10.13
N LEU A 3 12.91 14.10 -9.90
CA LEU A 3 12.53 12.69 -9.86
C LEU A 3 11.83 12.50 -8.52
N PHE A 4 10.52 12.24 -8.54
CA PHE A 4 9.82 11.68 -7.39
C PHE A 4 9.53 10.23 -7.74
N LEU A 5 10.28 9.33 -7.11
CA LEU A 5 10.03 7.91 -7.26
C LEU A 5 8.78 7.57 -6.45
N THR A 6 7.74 7.13 -7.14
CA THR A 6 6.46 6.73 -6.53
C THR A 6 6.38 5.22 -6.53
N SER A 7 6.40 4.60 -5.36
CA SER A 7 6.05 3.19 -5.27
C SER A 7 4.53 3.09 -5.18
N TYR A 8 3.90 2.47 -6.18
CA TYR A 8 2.49 2.11 -6.15
C TYR A 8 2.37 0.70 -5.57
N ILE A 9 1.97 0.60 -4.31
CA ILE A 9 1.49 -0.65 -3.71
C ILE A 9 0.07 -0.86 -4.23
N GLY A 10 0.01 -1.40 -5.44
CA GLY A 10 -1.20 -1.91 -6.05
C GLY A 10 -1.34 -3.37 -5.71
N TRP A 11 -2.40 -3.76 -4.99
CA TRP A 11 -2.83 -5.15 -5.04
C TRP A 11 -3.89 -5.28 -6.11
N THR A 12 -3.70 -6.24 -6.98
CA THR A 12 -4.84 -6.91 -7.58
C THR A 12 -4.81 -8.29 -6.99
N GLU A 13 -5.86 -8.63 -6.27
CA GLU A 13 -6.31 -10.00 -6.26
C GLU A 13 -6.52 -10.31 -7.74
N LYS A 14 -5.51 -10.86 -8.40
CA LYS A 14 -5.50 -11.10 -9.86
C LYS A 14 -6.62 -12.06 -10.29
N GLN A 15 -7.51 -12.42 -9.36
CA GLN A 15 -8.62 -13.34 -9.49
C GLN A 15 -9.96 -12.84 -8.90
N LEU A 16 -10.11 -11.64 -8.33
CA LEU A 16 -11.39 -11.21 -7.72
C LEU A 16 -11.86 -9.78 -8.00
N GLU A 17 -11.02 -8.90 -8.57
CA GLU A 17 -11.50 -7.67 -9.21
C GLU A 17 -11.41 -7.81 -10.74
N GLU A 18 -12.57 -7.88 -11.40
CA GLU A 18 -12.67 -7.91 -12.87
C GLU A 18 -12.15 -6.63 -13.55
N TYR A 19 -11.94 -5.53 -12.79
CA TYR A 19 -11.54 -4.23 -13.32
C TYR A 19 -10.38 -3.60 -12.55
N THR A 20 -9.24 -3.47 -13.22
CA THR A 20 -8.00 -2.86 -12.68
C THR A 20 -7.67 -1.52 -13.32
N GLY A 21 -8.65 -0.89 -14.01
CA GLY A 21 -8.42 0.34 -14.78
C GLY A 21 -8.01 1.54 -13.93
N TYR A 22 -8.42 1.59 -12.66
CA TYR A 22 -8.04 2.66 -11.73
C TYR A 22 -6.53 2.69 -11.46
N ILE A 23 -5.86 1.54 -11.45
CA ILE A 23 -4.40 1.45 -11.31
C ILE A 23 -3.73 2.08 -12.54
N VAL A 24 -4.19 1.72 -13.73
CA VAL A 24 -3.66 2.24 -15.00
C VAL A 24 -3.88 3.75 -15.12
N GLU A 25 -5.04 4.25 -14.71
CA GLU A 25 -5.35 5.68 -14.69
C GLU A 25 -4.52 6.45 -13.65
N GLY A 26 -4.32 5.87 -12.46
CA GLY A 26 -3.45 6.42 -11.43
C GLY A 26 -2.00 6.55 -11.92
N ILE A 27 -1.45 5.48 -12.50
CA ILE A 27 -0.10 5.47 -13.08
C ILE A 27 0.03 6.56 -14.15
N LYS A 28 -0.89 6.60 -15.13
CA LYS A 28 -0.87 7.62 -16.19
C LYS A 28 -0.94 9.04 -15.63
N THR A 29 -1.72 9.24 -14.56
CA THR A 29 -1.82 10.55 -13.91
C THR A 29 -0.49 10.97 -13.32
N PHE A 30 0.23 10.07 -12.64
CA PHE A 30 1.56 10.33 -12.11
C PHE A 30 2.59 10.55 -13.23
N GLU A 31 2.58 9.73 -14.28
CA GLU A 31 3.46 9.89 -15.44
C GLU A 31 3.25 11.25 -16.14
N ASN A 32 2.00 11.67 -16.30
CA ASN A 32 1.66 12.99 -16.87
C ASN A 32 2.10 14.17 -15.99
N LEU A 33 2.42 13.91 -14.72
CA LEU A 33 2.97 14.87 -13.76
C LEU A 33 4.49 14.74 -13.59
N ASP A 34 5.16 14.04 -14.52
CA ASP A 34 6.60 13.77 -14.55
C ASP A 34 7.14 12.92 -13.39
N PHE A 35 6.28 12.11 -12.75
CA PHE A 35 6.72 11.12 -11.76
C PHE A 35 7.21 9.85 -12.45
N THR A 36 8.23 9.22 -11.85
CA THR A 36 8.59 7.83 -12.17
C THR A 36 7.82 6.92 -11.23
N VAL A 37 7.04 5.99 -11.79
CA VAL A 37 6.21 5.07 -11.01
C VAL A 37 6.82 3.67 -11.07
N ASP A 38 7.17 3.14 -9.90
CA ASP A 38 7.53 1.75 -9.71
C ASP A 38 6.34 1.00 -9.09
N ILE A 39 5.94 -0.10 -9.70
CA ILE A 39 4.85 -0.94 -9.17
C ILE A 39 5.45 -1.96 -8.20
N LEU A 40 4.93 -2.00 -6.98
CA LEU A 40 5.35 -2.94 -5.95
C LEU A 40 4.16 -3.83 -5.55
N ASP A 41 4.21 -5.11 -5.90
CA ASP A 41 3.30 -6.10 -5.35
C ASP A 41 3.94 -6.76 -4.12
N ILE A 42 3.50 -6.33 -2.93
CA ILE A 42 4.01 -6.83 -1.65
C ILE A 42 3.69 -8.31 -1.38
N THR A 43 3.02 -9.04 -2.27
CA THR A 43 2.80 -10.49 -2.08
C THR A 43 3.68 -11.35 -2.97
N GLN A 44 4.06 -10.81 -4.12
CA GLN A 44 4.94 -11.49 -5.06
C GLN A 44 6.40 -11.19 -4.72
N GLU A 45 6.67 -9.97 -4.24
CA GLU A 45 8.02 -9.55 -3.92
C GLU A 45 8.49 -10.08 -2.56
N ASN A 46 9.79 -10.38 -2.49
CA ASN A 46 10.42 -10.75 -1.23
C ASN A 46 10.67 -9.50 -0.36
N ASN A 47 11.01 -9.70 0.92
CA ASN A 47 11.17 -8.57 1.85
C ASN A 47 12.26 -7.60 1.43
N LYS A 48 13.37 -8.10 0.85
CA LYS A 48 14.48 -7.25 0.42
C LYS A 48 14.05 -6.32 -0.72
N GLU A 49 13.29 -6.83 -1.69
CA GLU A 49 12.77 -6.01 -2.80
C GLU A 49 11.77 -4.96 -2.30
N CYS A 50 10.88 -5.34 -1.37
CA CYS A 50 9.95 -4.40 -0.74
C CYS A 50 10.70 -3.28 0.03
N ASP A 51 11.71 -3.66 0.81
CA ASP A 51 12.53 -2.71 1.58
C ASP A 51 13.27 -1.74 0.64
N LEU A 52 13.87 -2.25 -0.45
CA LEU A 52 14.57 -1.43 -1.43
C LEU A 52 13.63 -0.43 -2.12
N ALA A 53 12.46 -0.87 -2.55
CA ALA A 53 11.46 -0.02 -3.20
C ALA A 53 10.97 1.10 -2.26
N ILE A 54 10.62 0.75 -1.01
CA ILE A 54 10.15 1.74 -0.03
C ILE A 54 11.31 2.68 0.40
N ALA A 55 12.55 2.20 0.46
CA ALA A 55 13.72 3.02 0.76
C ALA A 55 14.02 4.06 -0.31
N SER A 56 13.85 3.71 -1.59
CA SER A 56 14.17 4.57 -2.73
C SER A 56 13.05 5.56 -3.06
N CYS A 57 11.81 5.27 -2.67
CA CYS A 57 10.67 6.12 -3.01
C CYS A 57 10.60 7.42 -2.19
N ASN A 58 10.15 8.49 -2.84
CA ASN A 58 9.81 9.77 -2.20
C ASN A 58 8.31 9.88 -1.91
N CYS A 59 7.49 9.10 -2.61
CA CYS A 59 6.06 9.00 -2.41
C CYS A 59 5.66 7.52 -2.39
N LEU A 60 4.90 7.12 -1.38
CA LEU A 60 4.32 5.79 -1.28
C LEU A 60 2.82 5.91 -1.53
N CYS A 61 2.36 5.40 -2.66
CA CYS A 61 0.94 5.29 -2.98
C CYS A 61 0.48 3.88 -2.64
N ILE A 62 -0.53 3.74 -1.80
CA ILE A 62 -1.15 2.45 -1.49
C ILE A 62 -2.59 2.47 -2.00
N SER A 63 -2.89 1.55 -2.91
CA SER A 63 -4.20 1.43 -3.57
C SER A 63 -5.27 0.85 -2.67
N GLY A 64 -6.49 0.75 -3.23
CA GLY A 64 -7.57 -0.08 -2.72
C GLY A 64 -7.30 -1.59 -2.76
N GLY A 65 -8.34 -2.34 -2.40
CA GLY A 65 -8.33 -3.79 -2.20
C GLY A 65 -8.97 -4.16 -0.86
N ASN A 66 -8.68 -5.35 -0.34
CA ASN A 66 -9.13 -5.74 0.99
C ASN A 66 -8.18 -5.19 2.08
N THR A 67 -8.71 -4.34 2.96
CA THR A 67 -7.97 -3.68 4.04
C THR A 67 -7.30 -4.66 5.00
N PHE A 68 -7.98 -5.73 5.39
CA PHE A 68 -7.45 -6.70 6.35
C PHE A 68 -6.28 -7.48 5.74
N TYR A 69 -6.41 -7.91 4.49
CA TYR A 69 -5.35 -8.61 3.81
C TYR A 69 -4.13 -7.72 3.56
N LEU A 70 -4.34 -6.47 3.13
CA LEU A 70 -3.27 -5.48 2.99
C LEU A 70 -2.49 -5.32 4.31
N LEU A 71 -3.20 -5.13 5.43
CA LEU A 71 -2.57 -4.98 6.73
C LEU A 71 -1.81 -6.25 7.16
N GLN A 72 -2.33 -7.43 6.82
CA GLN A 72 -1.65 -8.71 7.07
C GLN A 72 -0.30 -8.75 6.38
N GLU A 73 -0.24 -8.49 5.08
CA GLU A 73 0.98 -8.64 4.29
C GLU A 73 2.04 -7.63 4.70
N LEU A 74 1.64 -6.38 4.98
CA LEU A 74 2.54 -5.37 5.53
C LEU A 74 3.12 -5.80 6.89
N LYS A 75 2.31 -6.39 7.78
CA LYS A 75 2.78 -6.90 9.08
C LYS A 75 3.66 -8.14 8.93
N LYS A 76 3.28 -9.08 8.07
CA LYS A 76 4.04 -10.31 7.77
C LYS A 76 5.44 -9.99 7.28
N LYS A 77 5.56 -8.96 6.44
CA LYS A 77 6.85 -8.46 5.94
C LYS A 77 7.56 -7.47 6.86
N LYS A 78 6.95 -7.11 8.00
CA LYS A 78 7.48 -6.15 8.97
C LYS A 78 7.73 -4.75 8.39
N LEU A 79 6.91 -4.34 7.42
CA LEU A 79 7.04 -3.06 6.70
C LEU A 79 6.43 -1.87 7.44
N ILE A 80 5.54 -2.11 8.42
CA ILE A 80 4.80 -1.06 9.14
C ILE A 80 5.73 -0.01 9.76
N GLU A 81 6.67 -0.45 10.61
CA GLU A 81 7.60 0.48 11.28
C GLU A 81 8.53 1.17 10.29
N PHE A 82 8.92 0.48 9.22
CA PHE A 82 9.76 1.05 8.18
C PHE A 82 9.03 2.16 7.41
N ILE A 83 7.77 1.95 7.05
CA ILE A 83 6.92 2.97 6.41
C ILE A 83 6.79 4.20 7.33
N LYS A 84 6.50 3.99 8.63
CA LYS A 84 6.40 5.10 9.61
C LYS A 84 7.71 5.88 9.75
N GLN A 85 8.84 5.19 9.75
CA GLN A 85 10.16 5.82 9.75
C GLN A 85 10.37 6.68 8.49
N ARG A 86 10.04 6.15 7.31
CA ARG A 86 10.16 6.88 6.04
C ARG A 86 9.26 8.11 6.00
N LEU A 87 8.03 8.00 6.51
CA LEU A 87 7.08 9.11 6.63
C LEU A 87 7.63 10.23 7.52
N THR A 88 8.17 9.88 8.69
CA THR A 88 8.84 10.83 9.59
C THR A 88 10.06 11.49 8.90
N GLY A 89 10.72 10.76 7.99
CA GLY A 89 11.81 11.26 7.15
C GLY A 89 11.38 12.11 5.95
N GLY A 90 10.09 12.42 5.80
CA GLY A 90 9.56 13.29 4.74
C GLY A 90 9.10 12.58 3.47
N MET A 91 9.01 11.25 3.47
CA MET A 91 8.32 10.52 2.40
C MET A 91 6.83 10.87 2.40
N LEU A 92 6.26 11.16 1.24
CA LEU A 92 4.82 11.38 1.09
C LEU A 92 4.06 10.05 1.11
N TYR A 93 2.82 10.06 1.60
CA TYR A 93 1.92 8.92 1.56
C TYR A 93 0.60 9.32 0.91
N ILE A 94 0.15 8.49 -0.04
CA ILE A 94 -1.15 8.63 -0.68
C ILE A 94 -1.89 7.31 -0.45
N GLY A 95 -2.93 7.36 0.36
CA GLY A 95 -3.80 6.21 0.62
C GLY A 95 -5.09 6.33 -0.17
N GLU A 96 -5.44 5.29 -0.91
CA GLU A 96 -6.70 5.16 -1.63
C GLU A 96 -7.47 3.95 -1.07
N SER A 97 -8.76 4.12 -0.75
CA SER A 97 -9.61 3.05 -0.19
C SER A 97 -8.93 2.32 0.99
N ALA A 98 -8.62 1.03 0.87
CA ALA A 98 -7.87 0.27 1.87
C ALA A 98 -6.57 0.96 2.34
N GLY A 99 -5.80 1.54 1.41
CA GLY A 99 -4.60 2.31 1.70
C GLY A 99 -4.87 3.54 2.58
N ALA A 100 -6.05 4.15 2.49
CA ALA A 100 -6.47 5.21 3.41
C ALA A 100 -6.92 4.63 4.76
N VAL A 101 -7.70 3.55 4.76
CA VAL A 101 -8.24 2.92 5.98
C VAL A 101 -7.13 2.48 6.93
N ILE A 102 -6.05 1.88 6.40
CA ILE A 102 -4.94 1.40 7.23
C ILE A 102 -4.17 2.52 7.95
N THR A 103 -4.39 3.79 7.61
CA THR A 103 -3.78 4.92 8.33
C THR A 103 -4.36 5.12 9.73
N SER A 104 -5.58 4.64 9.97
CA SER A 104 -6.26 4.70 11.25
C SER A 104 -5.53 3.93 12.37
N GLU A 105 -5.90 4.20 13.62
CA GLU A 105 -5.40 3.44 14.77
C GLU A 105 -5.83 1.97 14.71
N ASN A 106 -7.05 1.69 14.27
CA ASN A 106 -7.61 0.34 14.20
C ASN A 106 -8.57 0.21 13.02
N ILE A 107 -8.40 -0.83 12.19
CA ILE A 107 -9.18 -1.05 10.97
C ILE A 107 -10.47 -1.87 11.16
N GLU A 108 -10.79 -2.29 12.40
CA GLU A 108 -11.94 -3.16 12.70
C GLU A 108 -13.26 -2.60 12.17
N TYR A 109 -13.42 -1.27 12.20
CA TYR A 109 -14.61 -0.59 11.70
C TYR A 109 -14.89 -0.88 10.22
N ASN A 110 -13.85 -1.24 9.44
CA ASN A 110 -13.98 -1.50 8.01
C ASN A 110 -14.48 -2.91 7.70
N SER A 111 -14.78 -3.75 8.71
CA SER A 111 -15.37 -5.08 8.52
C SER A 111 -16.76 -5.04 7.89
N ILE A 112 -17.40 -3.87 7.87
CA ILE A 112 -18.68 -3.62 7.18
C ILE A 112 -18.52 -3.53 5.65
N MET A 113 -17.32 -3.23 5.16
CA MET A 113 -17.00 -3.10 3.73
C MET A 113 -16.16 -4.29 3.24
N ASP A 114 -15.09 -4.61 3.98
CA ASP A 114 -14.12 -5.61 3.58
C ASP A 114 -14.26 -6.87 4.44
N ASN A 115 -14.26 -8.03 3.80
CA ASN A 115 -14.32 -9.31 4.50
C ASN A 115 -13.01 -9.56 5.30
N PRO A 116 -13.03 -9.64 6.64
CA PRO A 116 -11.81 -9.90 7.41
C PRO A 116 -11.29 -11.33 7.27
N ASN A 117 -12.14 -12.28 6.84
CA ASN A 117 -11.79 -13.70 6.80
C ASN A 117 -10.74 -14.06 5.73
N VAL A 118 -10.44 -13.16 4.80
CA VAL A 118 -9.35 -13.37 3.83
C VAL A 118 -7.97 -13.22 4.48
N ALA A 119 -7.88 -12.48 5.60
CA ALA A 119 -6.65 -12.23 6.34
C ALA A 119 -6.45 -13.28 7.44
N THR A 120 -6.23 -14.52 7.05
CA THR A 120 -6.18 -15.69 7.95
C THR A 120 -5.04 -15.68 8.97
N GLU A 121 -3.98 -14.91 8.73
CA GLU A 121 -2.81 -14.74 9.62
C GLU A 121 -2.85 -13.44 10.44
N LEU A 122 -3.82 -12.54 10.19
CA LEU A 122 -3.90 -11.25 10.87
C LEU A 122 -4.49 -11.37 12.28
N LYS A 123 -3.64 -11.18 13.29
CA LYS A 123 -4.02 -11.31 14.71
C LYS A 123 -4.56 -10.03 15.35
N TYR A 124 -4.14 -8.87 14.86
CA TYR A 124 -4.44 -7.57 15.46
C TYR A 124 -4.72 -6.53 14.40
N TYR A 125 -5.82 -5.80 14.56
CA TYR A 125 -6.30 -4.80 13.60
C TYR A 125 -5.71 -3.40 13.80
N THR A 126 -4.70 -3.24 14.65
CA THR A 126 -3.95 -1.99 14.78
C THR A 126 -3.34 -1.60 13.43
N GLY A 127 -3.75 -0.46 12.89
CA GLY A 127 -3.26 0.09 11.63
C GLY A 127 -1.90 0.78 11.78
N LEU A 128 -1.63 1.75 10.92
CA LEU A 128 -0.40 2.55 10.93
C LEU A 128 -0.41 3.57 12.07
N ASN A 129 -1.59 4.05 12.49
CA ASN A 129 -1.75 5.11 13.48
C ASN A 129 -0.94 6.36 13.09
N LEU A 130 -1.32 6.96 11.94
CA LEU A 130 -0.70 8.15 11.36
C LEU A 130 -1.46 9.44 11.69
#